data_AF-A0A9P7MGQ6-F1
#
_entry.id   AF-A0A9P7MGQ6-F1
#
_cell.length_a   1.000
_cell.length_b   1.000
_cell.length_c   1.000
_cell.angle_alpha   90.00
_cell.angle_beta   90.00
_cell.angle_gamma   90.00
#
_symmetry.space_group_name_H-M   'P 1'
#
loop_
_entity.id
_entity.type
_entity.pdbx_description
1 polymer ?
#
loop_
_entity_poly.entity_id
_entity_poly.type
_entity_poly.pdbx_seq_one_letter_code
_entity_poly.pdbx_strand_id
1 'polypeptide(L)'
;MHNWHLSLAAVALAALVTADGACGRGTLYTSPSGLTWGDAIRMNQIQVIGSHNSYHVEASDAEKKVMEELSPTTKDLFYGHGRLDVQLGEQHVRNLELDILADPQGGLYAKPLIRQLANLPFPSDPAYQRPGTKVMHIPDLDINTICTTLLDCLRVIKTWMDAHPKALPLSIVTEFKVASPLGAALGGAKAVPWDNATLLDGVDADIRSVFGPKQLITPDDLRRPGHTLEESVLKYGWPDLDSARGRVFFLMDNGRDDGVNGKYREGKTNLEGRVLFTNSAPGNPDCAFQK
;
A
#
# COMPACT_ATOMS: atom_id res chain seq x y z
N MET A 1 -79.17 2.91 -45.69
CA MET A 1 -77.78 3.19 -46.09
C MET A 1 -76.89 2.20 -45.35
N HIS A 2 -76.20 1.36 -46.12
CA HIS A 2 -75.07 0.46 -45.86
C HIS A 2 -74.77 -0.06 -44.44
N ASN A 3 -74.60 -1.39 -44.40
CA ASN A 3 -73.98 -2.27 -43.40
C ASN A 3 -72.60 -1.74 -42.91
N TRP A 4 -71.94 -2.30 -41.91
CA TRP A 4 -71.04 -3.45 -42.02
C TRP A 4 -70.67 -3.91 -40.60
N HIS A 5 -70.86 -5.21 -40.33
CA HIS A 5 -70.24 -5.92 -39.21
C HIS A 5 -68.74 -6.09 -39.49
N LEU A 6 -67.90 -5.81 -38.50
CA LEU A 6 -66.46 -6.14 -38.53
C LEU A 6 -66.11 -6.95 -37.29
N SER A 7 -66.02 -8.26 -37.51
CA SER A 7 -65.31 -9.21 -36.65
C SER A 7 -63.81 -8.90 -36.74
N LEU A 8 -63.12 -8.79 -35.61
CA LEU A 8 -61.66 -8.74 -35.55
C LEU A 8 -61.16 -9.90 -34.69
N ALA A 9 -60.34 -10.72 -35.35
CA ALA A 9 -59.78 -11.96 -34.90
C ALA A 9 -58.77 -11.77 -33.77
N ALA A 10 -58.76 -12.71 -32.83
CA ALA A 10 -57.71 -12.86 -31.84
C ALA A 10 -56.40 -13.29 -32.52
N VAL A 11 -55.38 -12.43 -32.48
CA VAL A 11 -54.01 -12.77 -32.88
C VAL A 11 -53.28 -13.26 -31.63
N ALA A 12 -53.06 -14.57 -31.53
CA ALA A 12 -52.16 -15.15 -30.55
C ALA A 12 -50.71 -14.90 -31.01
N LEU A 13 -50.02 -13.97 -30.35
CA LEU A 13 -48.58 -13.81 -30.52
C LEU A 13 -47.87 -14.86 -29.63
N ALA A 14 -47.46 -15.98 -30.23
CA ALA A 14 -46.50 -16.88 -29.62
C ALA A 14 -45.13 -16.20 -29.64
N ALA A 15 -44.70 -15.65 -28.50
CA ALA A 15 -43.33 -15.20 -28.34
C ALA A 15 -42.41 -16.44 -28.31
N LEU A 16 -41.58 -16.59 -29.35
CA LEU A 16 -40.48 -17.52 -29.35
C LEU A 16 -39.54 -17.17 -28.17
N VAL A 17 -39.43 -18.08 -27.21
CA VAL A 17 -38.32 -18.08 -26.26
C VAL A 17 -37.10 -18.53 -27.04
N THR A 18 -36.28 -17.58 -27.48
CA THR A 18 -34.91 -17.90 -27.89
C THR A 18 -34.15 -18.31 -26.64
N ALA A 19 -33.90 -19.61 -26.50
CA ALA A 19 -32.90 -20.12 -25.58
C ALA A 19 -31.53 -19.64 -26.09
N ASP A 20 -31.13 -18.43 -25.69
CA ASP A 20 -29.74 -18.04 -25.76
C ASP A 20 -28.97 -19.01 -24.87
N GLY A 21 -28.12 -19.81 -25.51
CA GLY A 21 -27.18 -20.68 -24.83
C GLY A 21 -26.29 -19.83 -23.94
N ALA A 22 -26.61 -19.80 -22.64
CA ALA A 22 -25.71 -19.33 -21.63
C ALA A 22 -24.51 -20.29 -21.58
N CYS A 23 -23.47 -19.99 -22.37
CA CYS A 23 -22.12 -20.33 -21.97
C CYS A 23 -21.97 -19.81 -20.54
N GLY A 24 -21.79 -20.72 -19.59
CA GLY A 24 -21.77 -20.40 -18.17
C GLY A 24 -20.77 -19.30 -17.88
N ARG A 25 -21.26 -18.06 -17.74
CA ARG A 25 -20.49 -16.98 -17.14
C ARG A 25 -20.26 -17.41 -15.70
N GLY A 26 -19.01 -17.64 -15.31
CA GLY A 26 -18.66 -17.83 -13.91
C GLY A 26 -19.38 -16.77 -13.07
N THR A 27 -19.94 -17.18 -11.91
CA THR A 27 -20.68 -16.27 -11.03
C THR A 27 -19.84 -15.04 -10.73
N LEU A 28 -20.21 -13.92 -11.35
CA LEU A 28 -19.62 -12.61 -11.11
C LEU A 28 -19.87 -12.24 -9.65
N TYR A 29 -18.82 -12.22 -8.84
CA TYR A 29 -18.90 -11.63 -7.51
C TYR A 29 -18.39 -10.20 -7.56
N THR A 30 -19.06 -9.30 -6.84
CA THR A 30 -18.62 -7.91 -6.66
C THR A 30 -18.50 -7.63 -5.17
N SER A 31 -17.33 -7.15 -4.72
CA SER A 31 -17.14 -6.73 -3.33
C SER A 31 -17.91 -5.43 -3.04
N PRO A 32 -18.14 -5.07 -1.77
CA PRO A 32 -18.72 -3.77 -1.42
C PRO A 32 -17.94 -2.56 -1.96
N SER A 33 -16.62 -2.69 -2.15
CA SER A 33 -15.78 -1.65 -2.75
C SER A 33 -15.83 -1.63 -4.29
N GLY A 34 -16.54 -2.57 -4.93
CA GLY A 34 -16.72 -2.64 -6.37
C GLY A 34 -15.65 -3.41 -7.15
N LEU A 35 -14.83 -4.24 -6.47
CA LEU A 35 -13.92 -5.18 -7.14
C LEU A 35 -14.71 -6.37 -7.69
N THR A 36 -14.31 -6.91 -8.84
CA THR A 36 -15.02 -8.01 -9.50
C THR A 36 -14.18 -9.26 -9.60
N TRP A 37 -14.84 -10.42 -9.61
CA TRP A 37 -14.24 -11.72 -9.88
C TRP A 37 -15.01 -12.42 -11.01
N GLY A 38 -14.33 -12.66 -12.13
CA GLY A 38 -14.83 -13.42 -13.27
C GLY A 38 -13.72 -14.25 -13.93
N ASP A 39 -13.77 -14.42 -15.25
CA ASP A 39 -12.81 -15.25 -15.99
C ASP A 39 -11.69 -14.42 -16.65
N ALA A 40 -11.47 -13.18 -16.18
CA ALA A 40 -10.47 -12.25 -16.72
C ALA A 40 -9.08 -12.42 -16.08
N ILE A 41 -8.07 -11.77 -16.66
CA ILE A 41 -6.73 -11.65 -16.05
C ILE A 41 -6.87 -11.01 -14.66
N ARG A 42 -6.25 -11.60 -13.66
CA ARG A 42 -6.26 -11.13 -12.27
C ARG A 42 -5.11 -10.18 -11.99
N MET A 43 -5.29 -9.31 -11.00
CA MET A 43 -4.26 -8.34 -10.65
C MET A 43 -2.94 -8.96 -10.17
N ASN A 44 -2.95 -10.19 -9.65
CA ASN A 44 -1.74 -10.91 -9.24
C ASN A 44 -1.12 -11.77 -10.35
N GLN A 45 -1.64 -11.69 -11.59
CA GLN A 45 -1.13 -12.41 -12.76
C GLN A 45 -0.30 -11.52 -13.70
N ILE A 46 0.01 -10.30 -13.29
CA ILE A 46 0.90 -9.39 -14.01
C ILE A 46 2.26 -9.27 -13.29
N GLN A 47 3.28 -8.87 -14.03
CA GLN A 47 4.58 -8.49 -13.48
C GLN A 47 4.80 -7.00 -13.68
N VAL A 48 5.43 -6.36 -12.71
CA VAL A 48 5.71 -4.93 -12.73
C VAL A 48 7.13 -4.65 -12.23
N ILE A 49 7.65 -3.49 -12.63
CA ILE A 49 8.90 -2.96 -12.08
C ILE A 49 8.56 -2.12 -10.84
N GLY A 50 9.35 -2.32 -9.79
CA GLY A 50 9.28 -1.60 -8.53
C GLY A 50 10.58 -0.86 -8.22
N SER A 51 10.51 0.12 -7.32
CA SER A 51 11.65 0.85 -6.79
C SER A 51 11.81 0.57 -5.28
N HIS A 52 12.96 0.04 -4.90
CA HIS A 52 13.32 -0.17 -3.50
C HIS A 52 13.63 1.15 -2.82
N ASN A 53 13.13 1.37 -1.60
CA ASN A 53 13.19 2.65 -0.87
C ASN A 53 12.77 3.85 -1.74
N SER A 54 11.55 3.83 -2.30
CA SER A 54 11.11 4.79 -3.33
C SER A 54 11.18 6.26 -2.90
N TYR A 55 11.20 6.54 -1.60
CA TYR A 55 11.28 7.88 -1.05
C TYR A 55 12.73 8.41 -0.94
N HIS A 56 13.74 7.56 -1.12
CA HIS A 56 15.13 7.83 -0.77
C HIS A 56 15.75 8.93 -1.63
N VAL A 57 16.46 9.84 -0.97
CA VAL A 57 17.27 10.90 -1.60
C VAL A 57 18.70 10.73 -1.15
N GLU A 58 19.62 10.85 -2.09
CA GLU A 58 21.05 10.67 -1.80
C GLU A 58 21.56 11.66 -0.75
N ALA A 59 22.42 11.17 0.15
CA ALA A 59 23.14 11.99 1.11
C ALA A 59 24.01 13.05 0.43
N SER A 60 24.15 14.22 1.06
CA SER A 60 25.12 15.24 0.62
C SER A 60 26.56 14.76 0.84
N ASP A 61 27.54 15.34 0.13
CA ASP A 61 28.95 14.94 0.27
C ASP A 61 29.48 15.04 1.71
N ALA A 62 29.00 16.04 2.47
CA ALA A 62 29.35 16.20 3.87
C ALA A 62 28.77 15.08 4.76
N GLU A 63 27.55 14.64 4.49
CA GLU A 63 26.94 13.49 5.18
C GLU A 63 27.64 12.18 4.79
N LYS A 64 27.88 11.96 3.49
CA LYS A 64 28.58 10.78 2.97
C LYS A 64 29.94 10.57 3.64
N LYS A 65 30.71 11.65 3.82
CA LYS A 65 32.00 11.57 4.52
C LYS A 65 31.85 11.01 5.94
N VAL A 66 30.85 11.50 6.69
CA VAL A 66 30.58 10.98 8.05
C VAL A 66 30.07 9.54 7.99
N MET A 67 29.20 9.21 7.03
CA MET A 67 28.71 7.83 6.85
C MET A 67 29.87 6.84 6.60
N GLU A 68 30.84 7.21 5.76
CA GLU A 68 32.03 6.39 5.50
C GLU A 68 32.94 6.22 6.74
N GLU A 69 33.04 7.25 7.58
CA GLU A 69 33.75 7.18 8.87
C GLU A 69 33.06 6.25 9.87
N LEU A 70 31.72 6.14 9.81
CA LEU A 70 30.92 5.28 10.67
C LEU A 70 30.92 3.81 10.21
N SER A 71 30.87 3.56 8.90
CA SER A 71 30.96 2.20 8.35
C SER A 71 31.41 2.21 6.87
N PRO A 72 32.32 1.29 6.47
CA PRO A 72 32.79 1.19 5.09
C PRO A 72 31.73 0.68 4.10
N THR A 73 30.61 0.10 4.58
CA THR A 73 29.53 -0.43 3.72
C THR A 73 28.49 0.63 3.31
N THR A 74 28.66 1.89 3.75
CA THR A 74 27.68 2.96 3.51
C THR A 74 27.59 3.43 2.07
N LYS A 75 28.55 3.05 1.22
CA LYS A 75 28.54 3.38 -0.22
C LYS A 75 27.32 2.83 -0.95
N ASP A 76 26.75 1.72 -0.48
CA ASP A 76 25.52 1.14 -1.04
C ASP A 76 24.29 2.03 -0.79
N LEU A 77 24.41 3.05 0.08
CA LEU A 77 23.37 4.04 0.37
C LEU A 77 23.51 5.30 -0.48
N PHE A 78 24.53 5.40 -1.34
CA PHE A 78 24.80 6.58 -2.16
C PHE A 78 24.04 6.50 -3.49
N TYR A 79 22.72 6.51 -3.39
CA TYR A 79 21.80 6.59 -4.51
C TYR A 79 20.63 7.49 -4.12
N GLY A 80 19.73 7.76 -5.06
CA GLY A 80 18.46 8.41 -4.77
C GLY A 80 17.50 8.22 -5.92
N HIS A 81 16.21 8.42 -5.65
CA HIS A 81 15.16 8.35 -6.66
C HIS A 81 14.69 9.74 -7.09
N GLY A 82 14.05 9.81 -8.26
CA GLY A 82 13.23 10.96 -8.62
C GLY A 82 12.00 11.06 -7.72
N ARG A 83 11.26 12.17 -7.76
CA ARG A 83 10.01 12.31 -7.00
C ARG A 83 9.04 11.14 -7.27
N LEU A 84 8.19 10.81 -6.29
CA LEU A 84 7.24 9.69 -6.42
C LEU A 84 6.34 9.79 -7.66
N ASP A 85 5.89 11.00 -8.02
CA ASP A 85 5.08 11.23 -9.22
C ASP A 85 5.86 11.05 -10.53
N VAL A 86 7.18 11.34 -10.54
CA VAL A 86 8.07 11.05 -11.66
C VAL A 86 8.30 9.55 -11.81
N GLN A 87 8.50 8.82 -10.70
CA GLN A 87 8.61 7.36 -10.71
C GLN A 87 7.35 6.70 -11.31
N LEU A 88 6.17 7.16 -10.88
CA LEU A 88 4.89 6.64 -11.38
C LEU A 88 4.62 7.06 -12.84
N GLY A 89 4.85 8.33 -13.17
CA GLY A 89 4.53 8.92 -14.46
C GLY A 89 5.53 8.56 -15.55
N GLU A 90 6.78 8.98 -15.38
CA GLU A 90 7.82 8.92 -16.41
C GLU A 90 8.59 7.61 -16.40
N GLN A 91 8.85 7.04 -15.22
CA GLN A 91 9.59 5.78 -15.09
C GLN A 91 8.68 4.55 -15.11
N HIS A 92 7.36 4.77 -15.11
CA HIS A 92 6.32 3.74 -15.18
C HIS A 92 6.41 2.65 -14.09
N VAL A 93 6.97 3.00 -12.93
CA VAL A 93 7.01 2.12 -11.76
C VAL A 93 5.58 1.82 -11.28
N ARG A 94 5.30 0.58 -10.89
CA ARG A 94 3.99 0.15 -10.35
C ARG A 94 4.10 -0.62 -9.03
N ASN A 95 5.26 -0.55 -8.38
CA ASN A 95 5.45 -0.94 -6.99
C ASN A 95 6.36 0.08 -6.30
N LEU A 96 5.88 0.69 -5.23
CA LEU A 96 6.65 1.62 -4.41
C LEU A 96 6.95 1.02 -3.04
N GLU A 97 7.96 1.54 -2.37
CA GLU A 97 8.33 1.16 -1.00
C GLU A 97 8.51 2.41 -0.13
N LEU A 98 7.94 2.38 1.08
CA LEU A 98 7.99 3.43 2.08
C LEU A 98 8.43 2.86 3.43
N ASP A 99 9.56 3.34 3.94
CA ASP A 99 10.04 2.98 5.26
C ASP A 99 9.49 3.98 6.26
N ILE A 100 8.86 3.47 7.31
CA ILE A 100 8.09 4.30 8.23
C ILE A 100 8.57 4.21 9.66
N LEU A 101 8.55 5.36 10.34
CA LEU A 101 8.91 5.51 11.74
C LEU A 101 7.81 6.21 12.52
N ALA A 102 7.52 5.71 13.71
CA ALA A 102 6.53 6.31 14.59
C ALA A 102 7.09 7.57 15.26
N ASP A 103 6.34 8.67 15.15
CA ASP A 103 6.62 9.93 15.85
C ASP A 103 5.31 10.54 16.39
N PRO A 104 4.64 9.89 17.36
CA PRO A 104 3.31 10.29 17.81
C PRO A 104 3.28 11.66 18.53
N GLN A 105 4.43 12.17 18.97
CA GLN A 105 4.53 13.49 19.62
C GLN A 105 5.09 14.56 18.68
N GLY A 106 5.74 14.17 17.57
CA GLY A 106 6.47 15.07 16.71
C GLY A 106 7.85 15.42 17.28
N GLY A 107 8.74 15.85 16.39
CA GLY A 107 10.05 16.39 16.77
C GLY A 107 11.13 15.34 17.02
N LEU A 108 10.79 14.05 17.11
CA LEU A 108 11.73 12.98 17.45
C LEU A 108 12.90 12.91 16.45
N TYR A 109 12.61 13.14 15.17
CA TYR A 109 13.59 13.08 14.08
C TYR A 109 13.98 14.46 13.53
N ALA A 110 13.67 15.53 14.24
CA ALA A 110 13.92 16.90 13.76
C ALA A 110 15.37 17.37 13.92
N LYS A 111 16.18 16.67 14.73
CA LYS A 111 17.60 16.97 14.96
C LYS A 111 18.46 15.72 14.74
N PRO A 112 18.49 15.20 13.50
CA PRO A 112 19.11 13.91 13.21
C PRO A 112 20.63 13.95 13.44
N LEU A 113 21.15 12.87 14.02
CA LEU A 113 22.57 12.77 14.43
C LEU A 113 23.54 13.06 13.28
N ILE A 114 23.28 12.55 12.07
CA ILE A 114 24.16 12.73 10.91
C ILE A 114 24.43 14.20 10.60
N ARG A 115 23.43 15.08 10.79
CA ARG A 115 23.56 16.53 10.59
C ARG A 115 24.43 17.17 11.67
N GLN A 116 24.27 16.72 12.91
CA GLN A 116 25.12 17.18 14.02
C GLN A 116 26.59 16.77 13.79
N LEU A 117 26.84 15.50 13.42
CA LEU A 117 28.18 14.98 13.17
C LEU A 117 28.84 15.66 11.96
N ALA A 118 28.07 15.95 10.90
CA ALA A 118 28.56 16.65 9.73
C ALA A 118 28.67 18.18 9.92
N ASN A 119 28.31 18.72 11.09
CA ASN A 119 28.23 20.16 11.36
C ASN A 119 27.38 20.93 10.33
N LEU A 120 26.21 20.37 10.02
CA LEU A 120 25.26 20.91 9.05
C LEU A 120 23.98 21.39 9.74
N PRO A 121 23.23 22.34 9.14
CA PRO A 121 21.93 22.74 9.67
C PRO A 121 20.96 21.56 9.70
N PHE A 122 20.10 21.51 10.71
CA PHE A 122 19.02 20.52 10.77
C PHE A 122 17.97 20.75 9.66
N PRO A 123 17.20 19.71 9.28
CA PRO A 123 16.13 19.86 8.30
C PRO A 123 15.15 20.96 8.70
N SER A 124 14.84 21.85 7.76
CA SER A 124 13.93 22.99 8.00
C SER A 124 12.46 22.68 7.76
N ASP A 125 12.13 21.47 7.25
CA ASP A 125 10.74 21.10 7.00
C ASP A 125 9.97 21.02 8.34
N PRO A 126 8.91 21.85 8.55
CA PRO A 126 8.11 21.79 9.76
C PRO A 126 7.40 20.44 9.97
N ALA A 127 7.30 19.59 8.94
CA ALA A 127 6.83 18.21 9.03
C ALA A 127 7.54 17.37 10.10
N TYR A 128 8.83 17.61 10.32
CA TYR A 128 9.59 16.91 11.36
C TYR A 128 9.12 17.26 12.78
N GLN A 129 8.52 18.43 12.98
CA GLN A 129 8.01 18.88 14.29
C GLN A 129 6.57 18.45 14.56
N ARG A 130 5.82 18.07 13.52
CA ARG A 130 4.41 17.68 13.66
C ARG A 130 4.30 16.24 14.15
N PRO A 131 3.32 15.88 14.98
CA PRO A 131 2.97 14.48 15.24
C PRO A 131 2.67 13.70 13.95
N GLY A 132 2.96 12.41 13.95
CA GLY A 132 2.60 11.46 12.90
C GLY A 132 3.78 10.72 12.30
N THR A 133 3.48 9.66 11.55
CA THR A 133 4.45 8.73 10.97
C THR A 133 5.41 9.43 10.00
N LYS A 134 6.73 9.26 10.21
CA LYS A 134 7.80 9.79 9.35
C LYS A 134 8.24 8.77 8.33
N VAL A 135 8.83 9.25 7.23
CA VAL A 135 9.39 8.42 6.16
C VAL A 135 10.87 8.74 6.00
N MET A 136 11.74 7.76 6.24
CA MET A 136 13.19 7.83 6.03
C MET A 136 13.82 6.43 6.18
N HIS A 137 15.05 6.26 5.72
CA HIS A 137 15.68 4.93 5.60
C HIS A 137 16.29 4.43 6.90
N ILE A 138 17.25 5.15 7.46
CA ILE A 138 17.86 4.81 8.73
C ILE A 138 17.72 6.03 9.64
N PRO A 139 16.93 5.94 10.73
CA PRO A 139 16.77 7.07 11.63
C PRO A 139 18.15 7.56 12.08
N ASP A 140 18.31 8.88 12.04
CA ASP A 140 19.51 9.63 12.39
C ASP A 140 20.74 9.48 11.49
N LEU A 141 20.81 8.47 10.62
CA LEU A 141 22.02 8.16 9.85
C LEU A 141 21.83 8.26 8.33
N ASP A 142 20.64 7.97 7.81
CA ASP A 142 20.27 8.11 6.40
C ASP A 142 18.83 8.63 6.31
N ILE A 143 18.71 9.96 6.34
CA ILE A 143 17.48 10.68 6.69
C ILE A 143 16.77 11.33 5.50
N ASN A 144 17.44 11.40 4.35
CA ASN A 144 17.00 12.25 3.26
C ASN A 144 15.85 11.56 2.49
N THR A 145 14.75 12.29 2.33
CA THR A 145 13.50 11.76 1.80
C THR A 145 12.82 12.77 0.88
N ILE A 146 12.10 12.28 -0.12
CA ILE A 146 11.26 13.08 -1.02
C ILE A 146 10.07 13.70 -0.27
N CYS A 147 9.57 13.02 0.77
CA CYS A 147 8.39 13.42 1.54
C CYS A 147 8.57 12.99 3.01
N THR A 148 8.37 13.92 3.94
CA THR A 148 8.76 13.70 5.34
C THR A 148 7.77 12.86 6.15
N THR A 149 6.47 12.97 5.88
CA THR A 149 5.45 12.16 6.57
C THR A 149 4.79 11.17 5.63
N LEU A 150 4.26 10.07 6.21
CA LEU A 150 3.47 9.10 5.45
C LEU A 150 2.32 9.80 4.71
N LEU A 151 1.57 10.68 5.40
CA LEU A 151 0.49 11.45 4.78
C LEU A 151 0.95 12.31 3.60
N ASP A 152 2.12 12.95 3.69
CA ASP A 152 2.65 13.75 2.58
C ASP A 152 3.01 12.86 1.39
N CYS A 153 3.64 11.70 1.61
CA CYS A 153 3.92 10.72 0.55
C CYS A 153 2.63 10.18 -0.10
N LEU A 154 1.65 9.79 0.72
CA LEU A 154 0.37 9.26 0.24
C LEU A 154 -0.42 10.31 -0.57
N ARG A 155 -0.34 11.60 -0.23
CA ARG A 155 -0.99 12.68 -0.99
C ARG A 155 -0.36 12.88 -2.37
N VAL A 156 0.95 12.74 -2.50
CA VAL A 156 1.63 12.77 -3.82
C VAL A 156 1.12 11.60 -4.67
N ILE A 157 1.12 10.39 -4.11
CA ILE A 157 0.63 9.19 -4.79
C ILE A 157 -0.85 9.35 -5.18
N LYS A 158 -1.69 9.83 -4.26
CA LYS A 158 -3.12 10.08 -4.51
C LYS A 158 -3.33 11.04 -5.66
N THR A 159 -2.62 12.17 -5.66
CA THR A 159 -2.75 13.17 -6.72
C THR A 159 -2.48 12.55 -8.09
N TRP A 160 -1.46 11.70 -8.17
CA TRP A 160 -1.15 10.97 -9.40
C TRP A 160 -2.23 9.94 -9.75
N MET A 161 -2.68 9.13 -8.79
CA MET A 161 -3.71 8.10 -9.00
C MET A 161 -5.06 8.69 -9.43
N ASP A 162 -5.47 9.82 -8.84
CA ASP A 162 -6.70 10.53 -9.20
C ASP A 162 -6.65 11.05 -10.65
N ALA A 163 -5.48 11.47 -11.13
CA ALA A 163 -5.26 11.88 -12.51
C ALA A 163 -5.17 10.69 -13.49
N HIS A 164 -4.94 9.47 -13.00
CA HIS A 164 -4.73 8.27 -13.79
C HIS A 164 -5.65 7.11 -13.36
N PRO A 165 -6.99 7.26 -13.44
CA PRO A 165 -7.94 6.27 -12.91
C PRO A 165 -7.90 4.91 -13.63
N LYS A 166 -7.18 4.80 -14.76
CA LYS A 166 -6.97 3.55 -15.51
C LYS A 166 -5.58 2.93 -15.29
N ALA A 167 -4.74 3.54 -14.47
CA ALA A 167 -3.44 2.99 -14.10
C ALA A 167 -3.60 1.57 -13.54
N LEU A 168 -2.59 0.73 -13.73
CA LEU A 168 -2.53 -0.58 -13.07
C LEU A 168 -2.61 -0.40 -11.54
N PRO A 169 -3.15 -1.38 -10.80
CA PRO A 169 -3.13 -1.33 -9.34
C PRO A 169 -1.70 -1.13 -8.83
N LEU A 170 -1.53 -0.20 -7.90
CA LEU A 170 -0.24 0.17 -7.35
C LEU A 170 -0.03 -0.51 -5.99
N SER A 171 0.99 -1.36 -5.88
CA SER A 171 1.44 -1.84 -4.57
C SER A 171 2.33 -0.81 -3.90
N ILE A 172 2.14 -0.66 -2.58
CA ILE A 172 3.00 0.13 -1.72
C ILE A 172 3.49 -0.80 -0.59
N VAL A 173 4.74 -1.23 -0.69
CA VAL A 173 5.43 -1.93 0.39
C VAL A 173 5.72 -0.93 1.51
N THR A 174 5.46 -1.34 2.74
CA THR A 174 5.64 -0.51 3.93
C THR A 174 6.50 -1.27 4.94
N GLU A 175 7.70 -0.77 5.20
CA GLU A 175 8.60 -1.33 6.21
C GLU A 175 8.50 -0.51 7.50
N PHE A 176 8.10 -1.17 8.59
CA PHE A 176 7.99 -0.55 9.91
C PHE A 176 9.37 -0.59 10.57
N LYS A 177 10.11 0.50 10.45
CA LYS A 177 11.48 0.62 10.97
C LYS A 177 11.50 0.85 12.48
N VAL A 178 12.59 0.40 13.08
CA VAL A 178 13.00 0.71 14.46
C VAL A 178 14.36 1.42 14.45
N ALA A 179 14.86 1.84 15.62
CA ALA A 179 16.16 2.48 15.71
C ALA A 179 17.28 1.54 15.25
N SER A 180 18.25 2.06 14.50
CA SER A 180 19.47 1.29 14.22
C SER A 180 20.30 1.16 15.51
N PRO A 181 20.90 -0.02 15.78
CA PRO A 181 21.76 -0.21 16.95
C PRO A 181 22.90 0.81 17.01
N LEU A 182 23.49 1.13 15.86
CA LEU A 182 24.58 2.10 15.73
C LEU A 182 24.10 3.53 16.07
N GLY A 183 22.98 3.97 15.48
CA GLY A 183 22.43 5.29 15.75
C GLY A 183 22.07 5.46 17.22
N ALA A 184 21.45 4.44 17.83
CA ALA A 184 21.15 4.43 19.26
C ALA A 184 22.42 4.49 20.13
N ALA A 185 23.46 3.73 19.79
CA ALA A 185 24.73 3.73 20.51
C ALA A 185 25.47 5.09 20.45
N LEU A 186 25.31 5.82 19.35
CA LEU A 186 25.89 7.15 19.16
C LEU A 186 25.02 8.30 19.71
N GLY A 187 23.91 7.98 20.39
CA GLY A 187 23.04 8.98 21.01
C GLY A 187 22.01 9.60 20.08
N GLY A 188 21.68 8.94 18.96
CA GLY A 188 20.57 9.30 18.08
C GLY A 188 19.20 9.17 18.75
N ALA A 189 18.15 9.47 17.99
CA ALA A 189 16.78 9.40 18.46
C ALA A 189 16.41 7.98 18.90
N LYS A 190 15.70 7.90 20.02
CA LYS A 190 15.12 6.65 20.51
C LYS A 190 13.83 6.39 19.73
N ALA A 191 13.93 5.67 18.62
CA ALA A 191 12.77 5.35 17.81
C ALA A 191 11.68 4.66 18.64
N VAL A 192 10.43 5.08 18.43
CA VAL A 192 9.27 4.49 19.10
C VAL A 192 9.00 3.11 18.48
N PRO A 193 8.95 2.03 19.27
CA PRO A 193 8.67 0.70 18.74
C PRO A 193 7.23 0.60 18.24
N TRP A 194 7.02 -0.21 17.20
CA TRP A 194 5.71 -0.52 16.63
C TRP A 194 5.02 -1.69 17.36
N ASP A 195 5.11 -1.71 18.69
CA ASP A 195 4.57 -2.76 19.57
C ASP A 195 3.21 -2.39 20.18
N ASN A 196 2.60 -1.30 19.70
CA ASN A 196 1.35 -0.74 20.21
C ASN A 196 0.27 -0.75 19.12
N ALA A 197 -0.88 -1.36 19.43
CA ALA A 197 -2.04 -1.43 18.54
C ALA A 197 -2.54 -0.04 18.08
N THR A 198 -2.47 0.98 18.94
CA THR A 198 -2.89 2.35 18.62
C THR A 198 -2.04 2.97 17.50
N LEU A 199 -0.72 2.70 17.50
CA LEU A 199 0.17 3.19 16.44
C LEU A 199 -0.13 2.52 15.11
N LEU A 200 -0.37 1.20 15.14
CA LEU A 200 -0.70 0.40 13.97
C LEU A 200 -2.08 0.75 13.38
N ASP A 201 -3.07 0.94 14.24
CA ASP A 201 -4.39 1.46 13.86
C ASP A 201 -4.30 2.90 13.32
N GLY A 202 -3.34 3.69 13.81
CA GLY A 202 -3.03 5.03 13.29
C GLY A 202 -2.55 5.01 11.84
N VAL A 203 -1.68 4.06 11.46
CA VAL A 203 -1.24 3.89 10.06
C VAL A 203 -2.42 3.51 9.17
N ASP A 204 -3.26 2.59 9.62
CA ASP A 204 -4.51 2.19 8.96
C ASP A 204 -5.47 3.38 8.77
N ALA A 205 -5.54 4.28 9.74
CA ALA A 205 -6.36 5.48 9.70
C ALA A 205 -5.78 6.55 8.76
N ASP A 206 -4.47 6.77 8.79
CA ASP A 206 -3.77 7.69 7.89
C ASP A 206 -4.01 7.31 6.43
N ILE A 207 -3.88 6.03 6.09
CA ILE A 207 -4.13 5.54 4.73
C ILE A 207 -5.59 5.79 4.32
N ARG A 208 -6.56 5.45 5.18
CA ARG A 208 -8.00 5.66 4.90
C ARG A 208 -8.40 7.13 4.84
N SER A 209 -7.64 8.01 5.49
CA SER A 209 -7.87 9.46 5.40
C SER A 209 -7.53 10.01 4.01
N VAL A 210 -6.66 9.31 3.26
CA VAL A 210 -6.22 9.71 1.92
C VAL A 210 -7.02 8.96 0.85
N PHE A 211 -7.14 7.64 0.96
CA PHE A 211 -7.78 6.80 -0.05
C PHE A 211 -9.14 6.28 0.43
N GLY A 212 -10.19 6.60 -0.33
CA GLY A 212 -11.53 6.06 -0.06
C GLY A 212 -11.65 4.57 -0.41
N PRO A 213 -12.74 3.89 0.00
CA PRO A 213 -12.91 2.44 -0.20
C PRO A 213 -12.78 1.98 -1.66
N LYS A 214 -13.23 2.79 -2.64
CA LYS A 214 -13.10 2.47 -4.07
C LYS A 214 -11.70 2.65 -4.65
N GLN A 215 -10.79 3.26 -3.89
CA GLN A 215 -9.39 3.50 -4.27
C GLN A 215 -8.44 2.53 -3.55
N LEU A 216 -8.94 1.73 -2.61
CA LEU A 216 -8.18 0.73 -1.89
C LEU A 216 -8.54 -0.68 -2.37
N ILE A 217 -7.59 -1.60 -2.17
CA ILE A 217 -7.80 -3.04 -2.13
C ILE A 217 -7.25 -3.49 -0.79
N THR A 218 -8.12 -4.03 0.05
CA THR A 218 -7.82 -4.44 1.43
C THR A 218 -8.03 -5.94 1.61
N PRO A 219 -7.49 -6.55 2.69
CA PRO A 219 -7.83 -7.91 3.07
C PRO A 219 -9.34 -8.21 3.04
N ASP A 220 -10.16 -7.31 3.57
CA ASP A 220 -11.61 -7.45 3.61
C ASP A 220 -12.29 -7.53 2.24
N ASP A 221 -11.67 -6.98 1.19
CA ASP A 221 -12.18 -7.13 -0.17
C ASP A 221 -12.01 -8.55 -0.70
N LEU A 222 -10.94 -9.24 -0.31
CA LEU A 222 -10.60 -10.58 -0.79
C LEU A 222 -11.31 -11.66 0.04
N ARG A 223 -11.51 -11.41 1.34
CA ARG A 223 -12.17 -12.37 2.25
C ARG A 223 -13.59 -12.69 1.80
N ARG A 224 -13.93 -13.98 1.81
CA ARG A 224 -15.30 -14.46 1.61
C ARG A 224 -15.95 -14.78 2.95
N PRO A 225 -17.28 -14.58 3.09
CA PRO A 225 -17.99 -14.98 4.29
C PRO A 225 -17.74 -16.45 4.63
N GLY A 226 -17.35 -16.72 5.88
CA GLY A 226 -17.06 -18.07 6.36
C GLY A 226 -15.68 -18.63 5.98
N HIS A 227 -14.81 -17.83 5.36
CA HIS A 227 -13.47 -18.25 4.96
C HIS A 227 -12.37 -17.40 5.61
N THR A 228 -11.19 -18.00 5.77
CA THR A 228 -9.97 -17.22 5.98
C THR A 228 -9.58 -16.46 4.71
N LEU A 229 -8.69 -15.48 4.83
CA LEU A 229 -8.15 -14.72 3.71
C LEU A 229 -7.37 -15.67 2.81
N GLU A 230 -6.55 -16.55 3.38
CA GLU A 230 -5.86 -17.61 2.64
C GLU A 230 -6.82 -18.50 1.86
N GLU A 231 -7.84 -19.06 2.52
CA GLU A 231 -8.83 -19.90 1.84
C GLU A 231 -9.53 -19.14 0.71
N SER A 232 -9.80 -17.85 0.92
CA SER A 232 -10.44 -16.99 -0.07
C SER A 232 -9.56 -16.79 -1.29
N VAL A 233 -8.27 -16.51 -1.12
CA VAL A 233 -7.36 -16.31 -2.26
C VAL A 233 -7.01 -17.62 -2.96
N LEU A 234 -6.87 -18.74 -2.24
CA LEU A 234 -6.59 -20.04 -2.85
C LEU A 234 -7.78 -20.56 -3.66
N LYS A 235 -9.01 -20.32 -3.19
CA LYS A 235 -10.22 -20.81 -3.84
C LYS A 235 -10.74 -19.89 -4.95
N TYR A 236 -10.69 -18.57 -4.74
CA TYR A 236 -11.33 -17.61 -5.64
C TYR A 236 -10.34 -16.70 -6.35
N GLY A 237 -9.06 -16.69 -5.95
CA GLY A 237 -8.04 -15.82 -6.52
C GLY A 237 -8.20 -14.35 -6.13
N TRP A 238 -7.32 -13.52 -6.69
CA TRP A 238 -7.37 -12.07 -6.57
C TRP A 238 -8.41 -11.46 -7.53
N PRO A 239 -8.82 -10.19 -7.32
CA PRO A 239 -9.74 -9.50 -8.22
C PRO A 239 -9.28 -9.43 -9.67
N ASP A 240 -10.23 -9.26 -10.58
CA ASP A 240 -9.96 -9.00 -11.99
C ASP A 240 -9.17 -7.68 -12.13
N LEU A 241 -8.13 -7.71 -12.96
CA LEU A 241 -7.20 -6.59 -13.15
C LEU A 241 -7.94 -5.29 -13.52
N ASP A 242 -8.94 -5.38 -14.40
CA ASP A 242 -9.67 -4.19 -14.85
C ASP A 242 -10.47 -3.51 -13.73
N SER A 243 -11.02 -4.29 -12.79
CA SER A 243 -11.69 -3.73 -11.61
C SER A 243 -10.72 -3.16 -10.56
N ALA A 244 -9.47 -3.63 -10.59
CA ALA A 244 -8.39 -3.21 -9.69
C ALA A 244 -7.65 -1.95 -10.20
N ARG A 245 -7.84 -1.53 -11.45
CA ARG A 245 -7.23 -0.31 -12.00
C ARG A 245 -7.62 0.93 -11.19
N GLY A 246 -6.68 1.88 -11.08
CA GLY A 246 -6.87 3.12 -10.32
C GLY A 246 -6.91 2.93 -8.80
N ARG A 247 -6.55 1.74 -8.30
CA ARG A 247 -6.52 1.44 -6.86
C ARG A 247 -5.10 1.22 -6.36
N VAL A 248 -4.93 1.37 -5.04
CA VAL A 248 -3.69 1.09 -4.33
C VAL A 248 -3.91 0.00 -3.29
N PHE A 249 -2.85 -0.73 -2.95
CA PHE A 249 -2.86 -1.72 -1.88
C PHE A 249 -1.52 -1.75 -1.17
N PHE A 250 -1.54 -2.11 0.11
CA PHE A 250 -0.38 -1.99 0.97
C PHE A 250 0.11 -3.36 1.44
N LEU A 251 1.41 -3.57 1.37
CA LEU A 251 2.08 -4.81 1.76
C LEU A 251 3.04 -4.52 2.91
N MET A 252 2.97 -5.28 4.00
CA MET A 252 3.92 -5.14 5.09
C MET A 252 5.23 -5.85 4.74
N ASP A 253 6.35 -5.14 4.84
CA ASP A 253 7.65 -5.71 4.54
C ASP A 253 8.18 -6.61 5.67
N ASN A 254 7.93 -6.20 6.91
CA ASN A 254 8.40 -6.89 8.12
C ASN A 254 8.10 -8.39 8.03
N GLY A 255 9.15 -9.19 8.26
CA GLY A 255 9.10 -10.63 8.11
C GLY A 255 7.98 -11.28 8.91
N ARG A 256 7.54 -12.47 8.48
CA ARG A 256 6.47 -13.23 9.13
C ARG A 256 6.68 -13.47 10.64
N ASP A 257 7.95 -13.56 11.07
CA ASP A 257 8.34 -13.83 12.46
C ASP A 257 8.68 -12.53 13.22
N ASP A 258 8.51 -11.37 12.59
CA ASP A 258 8.76 -10.05 13.17
C ASP A 258 7.66 -9.65 14.16
N GLY A 259 8.06 -9.01 15.27
CA GLY A 259 7.14 -8.61 16.33
C GLY A 259 6.07 -7.62 15.87
N VAL A 260 6.37 -6.75 14.90
CA VAL A 260 5.41 -5.79 14.34
C VAL A 260 4.32 -6.52 13.55
N ASN A 261 4.70 -7.53 12.76
CA ASN A 261 3.75 -8.37 12.03
C ASN A 261 2.80 -9.09 12.98
N GLY A 262 3.35 -9.75 14.01
CA GLY A 262 2.56 -10.39 15.06
C GLY A 262 1.62 -9.41 15.76
N LYS A 263 2.11 -8.21 16.09
CA LYS A 263 1.31 -7.17 16.75
C LYS A 263 0.18 -6.65 15.85
N TYR A 264 0.43 -6.49 14.56
CA TYR A 264 -0.59 -6.03 13.61
C TYR A 264 -1.75 -7.02 13.48
N ARG A 265 -1.49 -8.32 13.65
CA ARG A 265 -2.48 -9.40 13.60
C ARG A 265 -3.18 -9.68 14.93
N GLU A 266 -2.75 -9.06 16.03
CA GLU A 266 -3.31 -9.33 17.35
C GLU A 266 -4.82 -9.03 17.40
N GLY A 267 -5.62 -10.03 17.75
CA GLY A 267 -7.10 -9.95 17.74
C GLY A 267 -7.74 -9.87 16.34
N LYS A 268 -6.95 -9.87 15.27
CA LYS A 268 -7.34 -9.75 13.86
C LYS A 268 -6.56 -10.78 13.02
N THR A 269 -6.65 -12.04 13.40
CA THR A 269 -5.80 -13.13 12.85
C THR A 269 -6.04 -13.39 11.37
N ASN A 270 -7.18 -12.94 10.85
CA ASN A 270 -7.58 -12.99 9.45
C ASN A 270 -7.58 -11.60 8.81
N LEU A 271 -6.86 -10.64 9.41
CA LEU A 271 -6.73 -9.23 8.99
C LEU A 271 -8.05 -8.45 8.93
N GLU A 272 -9.01 -8.80 9.78
CA GLU A 272 -10.31 -8.12 9.79
C GLU A 272 -10.18 -6.62 10.06
N GLY A 273 -10.66 -5.80 9.13
CA GLY A 273 -10.61 -4.35 9.22
C GLY A 273 -9.21 -3.74 9.02
N ARG A 274 -8.18 -4.54 8.68
CA ARG A 274 -6.83 -4.04 8.36
C ARG A 274 -6.75 -3.46 6.96
N VAL A 275 -5.76 -2.58 6.71
CA VAL A 275 -5.44 -2.11 5.35
C VAL A 275 -4.37 -2.97 4.72
N LEU A 276 -3.30 -3.25 5.47
CA LEU A 276 -2.12 -3.91 4.95
C LEU A 276 -2.36 -5.42 4.87
N PHE A 277 -1.83 -6.02 3.81
CA PHE A 277 -1.56 -7.45 3.76
C PHE A 277 -0.24 -7.71 4.47
N THR A 278 -0.25 -8.58 5.47
CA THR A 278 0.95 -9.01 6.20
C THR A 278 1.77 -9.99 5.37
N ASN A 279 3.10 -9.95 5.51
CA ASN A 279 3.95 -11.04 5.04
C ASN A 279 3.67 -12.28 5.89
N SER A 280 3.05 -13.31 5.31
CA SER A 280 2.60 -14.48 6.06
C SER A 280 2.99 -15.77 5.34
N ALA A 281 3.19 -16.84 6.11
CA ALA A 281 3.48 -18.15 5.56
C ALA A 281 2.18 -18.87 5.13
N PRO A 282 2.23 -19.68 4.05
CA PRO A 282 1.12 -20.56 3.70
C PRO A 282 0.71 -21.46 4.86
N GLY A 283 -0.59 -21.64 5.03
CA GLY A 283 -1.25 -22.31 6.15
C GLY A 283 -1.77 -21.35 7.23
N ASN A 284 -1.35 -20.08 7.21
CA ASN A 284 -1.85 -19.07 8.14
C ASN A 284 -3.15 -18.41 7.63
N PRO A 285 -4.12 -18.09 8.51
CA PRO A 285 -5.39 -17.50 8.08
C PRO A 285 -5.28 -16.22 7.25
N ASP A 286 -4.27 -15.39 7.50
CA ASP A 286 -4.00 -14.11 6.83
C ASP A 286 -3.15 -14.24 5.55
N CYS A 287 -2.74 -15.43 5.15
CA CYS A 287 -1.79 -15.58 4.04
C CYS A 287 -2.42 -15.28 2.68
N ALA A 288 -2.20 -14.06 2.18
CA ALA A 288 -2.42 -13.67 0.78
C ALA A 288 -1.14 -13.22 0.07
N PHE A 289 -0.09 -12.92 0.83
CA PHE A 289 1.17 -12.37 0.35
C PHE A 289 2.33 -12.95 1.17
N GLN A 290 3.42 -13.27 0.48
CA GLN A 290 4.69 -13.67 1.06
C GLN A 290 5.83 -12.99 0.29
N LYS A 291 6.80 -12.44 1.01
CA LYS A 291 8.07 -11.91 0.47
C LYS A 291 9.15 -12.98 0.51
#